data_AF-A0A0H3W2V9-F1
#
_entry.id   AF-A0A0H3W2V9-F1
#
_cell.length_a   1.000
_cell.length_b   1.000
_cell.length_c   1.000
_cell.angle_alpha   90.00
_cell.angle_beta   90.00
_cell.angle_gamma   90.00
#
_symmetry.space_group_name_H-M   'P 1'
#
loop_
_entity.id
_entity.type
_entity.pdbx_description
1 polymer ?
#
loop_
_entity_poly.entity_id
_entity_poly.type
_entity_poly.pdbx_seq_one_letter_code
_entity_poly.pdbx_strand_id
1 'polypeptide(L)'
;MRVFNDGRKTIIQMPRSMEQTEAPTLLVVRRDGGLFRDAETVMVNYRVQGDRFIVDTVFDKAILIAGVGSGQDRVTITRGK
;
A
#
# COMPACT_ATOMS: atom_id res chain seq x y z
N MET A 1 -11.73 -2.54 -4.56
CA MET A 1 -10.78 -2.20 -3.48
C MET A 1 -11.33 -1.01 -2.71
N ARG A 2 -11.21 -1.02 -1.38
CA ARG A 2 -11.59 0.11 -0.51
C ARG A 2 -10.44 0.41 0.45
N VAL A 3 -10.21 1.67 0.77
CA VAL A 3 -9.19 2.08 1.74
C VAL A 3 -9.84 3.01 2.76
N PHE A 4 -9.67 2.70 4.04
CA PHE A 4 -10.20 3.49 5.14
C PHE A 4 -9.27 3.37 6.35
N ASN A 5 -9.44 4.23 7.35
CA ASN A 5 -8.61 4.25 8.55
C ASN A 5 -9.47 4.60 9.77
N ASP A 6 -9.03 4.17 10.96
CA ASP A 6 -9.68 4.44 12.24
C ASP A 6 -8.92 5.50 13.08
N GLY A 7 -8.02 6.25 12.45
CA GLY A 7 -7.11 7.20 13.12
C GLY A 7 -5.83 6.56 13.69
N ARG A 8 -5.71 5.23 13.72
CA ARG A 8 -4.50 4.52 14.16
C ARG A 8 -3.97 3.54 13.12
N LYS A 9 -4.86 2.87 12.41
CA LYS A 9 -4.57 1.85 11.42
C LYS A 9 -5.21 2.21 10.09
N THR A 10 -4.56 1.84 9.01
CA THR A 10 -5.15 1.89 7.67
C THR A 10 -5.55 0.47 7.27
N ILE A 11 -6.79 0.30 6.85
CA ILE A 11 -7.34 -0.96 6.36
C ILE A 11 -7.49 -0.81 4.85
N ILE A 12 -6.82 -1.69 4.12
CA ILE A 12 -6.96 -1.83 2.67
C ILE A 12 -7.76 -3.11 2.44
N GLN A 13 -9.00 -2.97 1.98
CA GLN A 13 -9.83 -4.10 1.58
C GLN A 13 -9.55 -4.43 0.11
N MET A 14 -8.87 -5.55 -0.08
CA MET A 14 -8.50 -6.10 -1.38
C MET A 14 -9.70 -6.79 -2.04
N PRO A 15 -9.72 -6.91 -3.38
CA PRO A 15 -10.71 -7.74 -4.05
C PRO A 15 -10.52 -9.22 -3.68
N ARG A 16 -11.61 -9.98 -3.55
CA ARG A 16 -11.56 -11.42 -3.19
C ARG A 16 -10.70 -12.26 -4.13
N SER A 17 -10.58 -11.86 -5.41
CA SER A 17 -9.72 -12.53 -6.39
C SER A 17 -8.25 -12.59 -5.96
N MET A 18 -7.84 -11.73 -5.04
CA MET A 18 -6.48 -11.65 -4.52
C MET A 18 -6.10 -12.80 -3.58
N GLU A 19 -7.07 -13.54 -3.02
CA GLU A 19 -6.80 -14.74 -2.20
C GLU A 19 -6.06 -15.84 -2.98
N GLN A 20 -6.08 -15.77 -4.31
CA GLN A 20 -5.48 -16.75 -5.22
C GLN A 20 -4.10 -16.30 -5.77
N THR A 21 -3.59 -15.16 -5.31
CA THR A 21 -2.34 -14.56 -5.78
C THR A 21 -1.38 -14.28 -4.62
N GLU A 22 -0.09 -14.10 -4.91
CA GLU A 22 0.86 -13.65 -3.90
C GLU A 22 0.49 -12.27 -3.31
N ALA A 23 0.76 -12.10 -2.02
CA ALA A 23 0.51 -10.83 -1.35
C ALA A 23 1.51 -9.75 -1.81
N PRO A 24 1.06 -8.55 -2.22
CA PRO A 24 1.91 -7.46 -2.65
C PRO A 24 2.67 -6.86 -1.46
N THR A 25 3.81 -6.27 -1.77
CA THR A 25 4.57 -5.45 -0.82
C THR A 25 3.91 -4.08 -0.71
N LEU A 26 3.75 -3.59 0.53
CA LEU A 26 3.24 -2.25 0.81
C LEU A 26 4.37 -1.32 1.24
N LEU A 27 4.55 -0.23 0.51
CA LEU A 27 5.46 0.85 0.83
C LEU A 27 4.68 2.12 1.18
N VAL A 28 5.06 2.80 2.25
CA VAL A 28 4.52 4.13 2.59
C VAL A 28 5.46 5.20 2.06
N VAL A 29 4.91 6.21 1.40
CA VAL A 29 5.69 7.38 0.95
C VAL A 29 5.81 8.34 2.13
N ARG A 30 7.04 8.54 2.63
CA ARG A 30 7.37 9.48 3.71
C ARG A 30 7.64 10.88 3.18
N ARG A 31 8.20 10.97 1.98
CA ARG A 31 8.43 12.23 1.27
C ARG A 31 8.15 12.02 -0.20
N ASP A 32 7.32 12.90 -0.75
CA ASP A 32 7.07 12.90 -2.19
C ASP A 32 8.36 13.20 -2.98
N GLY A 33 8.46 12.54 -4.13
CA GLY A 33 9.47 12.86 -5.12
C GLY A 33 9.17 14.20 -5.79
N GLY A 34 10.16 14.70 -6.53
CA GLY A 34 10.04 15.88 -7.35
C GLY A 34 10.83 15.71 -8.64
N LEU A 35 10.93 16.79 -9.41
CA LEU A 35 11.56 16.77 -10.73
C LEU A 35 13.02 16.25 -10.73
N PHE A 36 13.70 16.35 -9.58
CA PHE A 36 15.10 15.96 -9.41
C PHE A 36 15.33 15.01 -8.21
N ARG A 37 14.27 14.41 -7.65
CA ARG A 37 14.40 13.56 -6.47
C ARG A 37 13.37 12.44 -6.46
N ASP A 38 13.82 11.23 -6.16
CA ASP A 38 12.94 10.09 -5.93
C ASP A 38 12.11 10.25 -4.65
N ALA A 39 10.94 9.64 -4.65
CA ALA A 39 10.12 9.54 -3.46
C ALA A 39 10.82 8.70 -2.39
N GLU A 40 10.80 9.17 -1.16
CA GLU A 40 11.32 8.40 -0.03
C GLU A 40 10.23 7.44 0.44
N THR A 41 10.48 6.15 0.28
CA THR A 41 9.51 5.10 0.62
C THR A 41 10.07 4.19 1.70
N VAL A 42 9.19 3.73 2.59
CA VAL A 42 9.54 2.76 3.63
C VAL A 42 8.59 1.58 3.56
N MET A 43 9.15 0.38 3.65
CA MET A 43 8.34 -0.82 3.84
C MET A 43 7.71 -0.79 5.23
N VAL A 44 6.44 -1.15 5.31
CA VAL A 44 5.70 -1.21 6.57
C VAL A 44 5.23 -2.62 6.83
N ASN A 45 5.23 -3.00 8.10
CA ASN A 45 4.60 -4.24 8.51
C ASN A 45 3.08 -4.10 8.38
N TYR A 46 2.45 -5.13 7.82
CA TYR A 46 1.01 -5.26 7.75
C TYR A 46 0.61 -6.68 8.15
N ARG A 47 -0.66 -6.84 8.50
CA ARG A 47 -1.27 -8.12 8.81
C ARG A 47 -2.39 -8.39 7.83
N VAL A 48 -2.52 -9.63 7.37
CA VAL A 48 -3.62 -10.05 6.51
C VAL A 48 -4.71 -10.67 7.38
N GLN A 49 -5.96 -10.24 7.21
CA GLN A 49 -7.14 -10.79 7.87
C GLN A 49 -8.28 -10.91 6.84
N GLY A 50 -8.48 -12.12 6.31
CA GLY A 50 -9.39 -12.33 5.18
C GLY A 50 -8.95 -11.51 3.96
N ASP A 51 -9.86 -10.73 3.39
CA ASP A 51 -9.60 -9.83 2.26
C ASP A 51 -8.96 -8.49 2.66
N ARG A 52 -8.47 -8.34 3.90
CA ARG A 52 -8.02 -7.06 4.46
C ARG A 52 -6.55 -7.06 4.80
N PHE A 53 -5.88 -5.99 4.39
CA PHE A 53 -4.52 -5.66 4.77
C PHE A 53 -4.61 -4.59 5.85
N ILE A 54 -4.20 -4.94 7.06
CA ILE A 54 -4.24 -4.09 8.25
C ILE A 54 -2.84 -3.54 8.48
N VAL A 55 -2.69 -2.25 8.26
CA VAL A 55 -1.43 -1.52 8.38
C VAL A 55 -1.47 -0.74 9.69
N ASP A 56 -0.48 -0.93 10.55
CA ASP A 56 -0.43 -0.30 11.87
C ASP A 56 -0.01 1.19 11.83
N THR A 57 -0.28 1.89 10.72
CA THR A 57 -0.04 3.31 10.57
C THR A 57 -1.08 3.96 9.66
N VAL A 58 -1.33 5.25 9.91
CA VAL A 58 -2.10 6.13 9.04
C VAL A 58 -1.12 6.85 8.11
N PHE A 59 -1.36 6.78 6.80
CA PHE A 59 -0.52 7.42 5.79
C PHE A 59 -1.36 8.25 4.82
N ASP A 60 -0.72 9.22 4.17
CA ASP A 60 -1.35 10.00 3.10
C ASP A 60 -1.11 9.41 1.73
N LYS A 61 0.02 8.73 1.54
CA LYS A 61 0.37 8.06 0.29
C LYS A 61 1.09 6.74 0.55
N ALA A 62 0.70 5.71 -0.20
CA ALA A 62 1.35 4.40 -0.19
C ALA A 62 1.36 3.79 -1.59
N ILE A 63 2.21 2.79 -1.80
CA ILE A 63 2.38 2.07 -3.04
C ILE A 63 2.27 0.58 -2.72
N LEU A 64 1.34 -0.11 -3.38
CA LEU A 64 1.28 -1.56 -3.43
C LEU A 64 2.07 -2.04 -4.65
N ILE A 65 2.94 -3.03 -4.45
CA ILE A 65 3.77 -3.60 -5.51
C ILE A 65 3.54 -5.11 -5.56
N ALA A 66 3.10 -5.63 -6.70
CA ALA A 66 3.03 -7.06 -6.99
C ALA A 66 4.10 -7.44 -8.02
N GLY A 67 4.68 -8.63 -7.91
CA GLY A 67 5.73 -9.12 -8.80
C GLY A 67 7.14 -8.58 -8.48
N VAL A 68 8.10 -8.92 -9.35
CA VAL A 68 9.54 -8.61 -9.17
C VAL A 68 10.19 -8.17 -10.49
N GLY A 69 11.30 -7.42 -10.40
CA GLY A 69 12.07 -6.98 -11.55
C GLY A 69 11.24 -6.11 -12.51
N SER A 70 11.29 -6.43 -13.80
CA SER A 70 10.53 -5.72 -14.86
C SER A 70 9.04 -6.05 -14.89
N GLY A 71 8.60 -7.13 -14.21
CA GLY A 71 7.20 -7.55 -14.15
C GLY A 71 6.44 -6.99 -12.95
N GLN A 72 6.82 -5.80 -12.46
CA GLN A 72 6.17 -5.20 -11.29
C GLN A 72 4.94 -4.39 -11.67
N ASP A 73 3.81 -4.75 -11.06
CA ASP A 73 2.60 -3.94 -11.06
C ASP A 73 2.57 -3.04 -9.83
N ARG A 74 2.32 -1.74 -10.05
CA ARG A 74 2.34 -0.72 -8.99
C ARG A 74 1.02 0.02 -8.91
N VAL A 75 0.44 0.05 -7.71
CA VAL A 75 -0.79 0.80 -7.42
C VAL A 75 -0.49 1.83 -6.34
N THR A 76 -0.66 3.11 -6.67
CA THR A 76 -0.50 4.21 -5.72
C THR A 76 -1.83 4.53 -5.05
N ILE A 77 -1.86 4.45 -3.72
CA ILE A 77 -2.97 4.86 -2.87
C ILE A 77 -2.67 6.27 -2.37
N THR A 78 -3.58 7.22 -2.58
CA THR A 78 -3.48 8.58 -2.05
C THR A 78 -4.76 8.93 -1.30
N ARG A 79 -4.63 9.51 -0.11
CA ARG A 79 -5.75 10.03 0.68
C ARG A 79 -6.40 11.19 -0.08
N GLY A 80 -7.70 11.10 -0.34
CA GLY A 80 -8.48 12.22 -0.85
C GLY A 80 -8.55 13.35 0.17
N LYS A 81 -8.64 14.59 -0.31
CA LYS A 81 -8.89 15.76 0.54
C LYS A 81 -10.28 15.70 1.16
#